data_AF-A0A7C7UP48-F1
#
_entry.id   AF-A0A7C7UP48-F1
#
_cell.length_a   1.000
_cell.length_b   1.000
_cell.length_c   1.000
_cell.angle_alpha   90.00
_cell.angle_beta   90.00
_cell.angle_gamma   90.00
#
_symmetry.space_group_name_H-M   'P 1'
#
loop_
_entity.id
_entity.type
_entity.pdbx_description
1 polymer ?
#
loop_
_entity_poly.entity_id
_entity_poly.type
_entity_poly.pdbx_seq_one_letter_code
_entity_poly.pdbx_strand_id
1 'polypeptide(L)'
;MAVLVTAQPEMSRNIVRRAALRSGKRLRRRRKRASELKWGNASHRIRKTVLSRLAEADVEVFTLTIRKKGRRIADTPLNYAILVCELLQLCWNAYPDMALAVDRHFMSSAQRAVVDTFIHRHWPKQGVLTIAHVDSQSNPLVQLADFVAGSVHDWHKQGDKTYRLLEGRIGAELVESWRHVKRRWLREMK
;
A
#
# COMPACT_ATOMS: atom_id res chain seq x y z
N MET A 1 3.96 4.63 -2.14
CA MET A 1 3.45 3.53 -1.29
C MET A 1 2.13 4.00 -0.70
N ALA A 2 1.28 3.07 -0.30
CA ALA A 2 0.02 3.39 0.36
C ALA A 2 -0.26 2.36 1.46
N VAL A 3 -0.98 2.78 2.49
CA VAL A 3 -1.57 1.90 3.51
C VAL A 3 -3.05 2.23 3.59
N LEU A 4 -3.85 1.17 3.74
CA LEU A 4 -5.29 1.26 3.91
C LEU A 4 -5.62 0.72 5.30
N VAL A 5 -6.29 1.54 6.10
CA VAL A 5 -6.75 1.17 7.43
C VAL A 5 -8.26 0.93 7.36
N THR A 6 -8.73 -0.18 7.93
CA THR A 6 -10.17 -0.51 7.97
C THR A 6 -10.45 -1.48 9.11
N ALA A 7 -11.60 -1.31 9.76
CA ALA A 7 -12.14 -2.29 10.70
C ALA A 7 -12.85 -3.46 9.98
N GLN A 8 -13.11 -3.35 8.67
CA GLN A 8 -13.90 -4.30 7.88
C GLN A 8 -13.09 -4.92 6.72
N PRO A 9 -12.02 -5.69 6.98
CA PRO A 9 -11.11 -6.19 5.94
C PRO A 9 -11.83 -7.06 4.89
N GLU A 10 -12.86 -7.83 5.26
CA GLU A 10 -13.59 -8.67 4.29
C GLU A 10 -14.33 -7.87 3.22
N MET A 11 -14.86 -6.70 3.57
CA MET A 11 -15.53 -5.81 2.62
C MET A 11 -14.53 -5.29 1.58
N SER A 12 -13.34 -4.89 2.02
CA SER A 12 -12.24 -4.45 1.17
C SER A 12 -11.74 -5.58 0.25
N ARG A 13 -11.63 -6.83 0.75
CA ARG A 13 -11.27 -7.99 -0.09
C ARG A 13 -12.26 -8.22 -1.23
N ASN A 14 -13.54 -7.98 -0.99
CA ASN A 14 -14.59 -8.17 -2.00
C ASN A 14 -14.49 -7.17 -3.16
N ILE A 15 -13.94 -5.97 -2.94
CA ILE A 15 -13.72 -4.97 -4.01
C ILE A 15 -12.81 -5.55 -5.08
N VAL A 16 -11.63 -6.06 -4.68
CA VAL A 16 -10.65 -6.66 -5.59
C VAL A 16 -11.18 -7.93 -6.23
N ARG A 17 -11.82 -8.83 -5.47
CA ARG A 17 -12.42 -10.06 -6.04
C ARG A 17 -13.44 -9.74 -7.13
N ARG A 18 -14.34 -8.78 -6.91
CA ARG A 18 -15.35 -8.37 -7.90
C ARG A 18 -14.70 -7.70 -9.12
N ALA A 19 -13.66 -6.89 -8.91
CA ALA A 19 -12.91 -6.27 -9.99
C ALA A 19 -12.17 -7.30 -10.86
N ALA A 20 -11.49 -8.27 -10.22
CA ALA A 20 -10.77 -9.35 -10.90
C ALA A 20 -11.70 -10.27 -11.71
N LEU A 21 -12.93 -10.51 -11.22
CA LEU A 21 -13.95 -11.24 -11.97
C LEU A 21 -14.43 -10.47 -13.21
N ARG A 22 -14.49 -9.13 -13.13
CA ARG A 22 -14.94 -8.25 -14.23
C ARG A 22 -13.83 -7.93 -15.22
N SER A 23 -12.56 -8.03 -14.82
CA SER A 23 -11.38 -7.88 -15.69
C SER A 23 -11.10 -9.10 -16.55
N GLY A 24 -11.64 -10.28 -16.17
CA GLY A 24 -11.70 -11.46 -17.01
C GLY A 24 -12.51 -11.18 -18.28
N LYS A 25 -11.81 -10.89 -19.38
CA LYS A 25 -12.38 -10.65 -20.72
C LYS A 25 -13.48 -11.68 -21.04
N ARG A 26 -14.67 -11.13 -21.39
CA ARG A 26 -15.81 -11.66 -22.17
C ARG A 26 -15.77 -13.17 -22.57
N LEU A 27 -16.89 -13.83 -22.28
CA LEU A 27 -17.56 -14.92 -23.03
C LEU A 27 -16.66 -15.90 -23.84
N ARG A 28 -16.69 -17.18 -23.43
CA ARG A 28 -16.12 -18.41 -24.08
C ARG A 28 -14.74 -18.92 -23.68
N ARG A 29 -13.99 -18.28 -22.77
CA ARG A 29 -12.76 -18.89 -22.21
C ARG A 29 -12.96 -19.33 -20.76
N ARG A 30 -12.53 -20.56 -20.44
CA ARG A 30 -12.50 -21.14 -19.08
C ARG A 30 -12.00 -20.06 -18.11
N ARG A 31 -12.80 -19.72 -17.10
CA ARG A 31 -12.46 -18.67 -16.11
C ARG A 31 -11.05 -18.95 -15.60
N LYS A 32 -10.07 -18.15 -16.03
CA LYS A 32 -8.72 -18.20 -15.45
C LYS A 32 -8.86 -17.82 -13.97
N ARG A 33 -8.03 -18.41 -13.09
CA ARG A 33 -7.87 -17.94 -11.70
C ARG A 33 -7.84 -16.42 -11.71
N ALA A 34 -8.56 -15.79 -10.77
CA ALA A 34 -8.68 -14.34 -10.67
C ALA A 34 -7.30 -13.70 -10.90
N SER A 35 -7.17 -12.97 -12.01
CA SER A 35 -5.89 -12.34 -12.36
C SER A 35 -5.59 -11.28 -11.31
N GLU A 36 -4.36 -11.27 -10.80
CA GLU A 36 -3.83 -10.23 -9.92
C GLU A 36 -4.24 -8.83 -10.41
N LEU A 37 -4.86 -8.04 -9.53
CA LEU A 37 -5.32 -6.70 -9.87
C LEU A 37 -4.16 -5.71 -9.75
N LYS A 38 -3.64 -5.24 -10.89
CA LYS A 38 -2.60 -4.20 -10.94
C LYS A 38 -3.09 -2.95 -11.66
N TRP A 39 -2.78 -1.78 -11.12
CA TRP A 39 -3.16 -0.49 -11.69
C TRP A 39 -2.78 -0.34 -13.17
N GLY A 40 -1.52 -0.64 -13.50
CA GLY A 40 -0.99 -0.52 -14.87
C GLY A 40 -1.71 -1.40 -15.89
N ASN A 41 -2.23 -2.56 -15.48
CA ASN A 41 -2.90 -3.51 -16.37
C ASN A 41 -4.43 -3.35 -16.37
N ALA A 42 -4.98 -2.60 -15.43
CA ALA A 42 -6.41 -2.36 -15.34
C ALA A 42 -6.87 -1.34 -16.38
N SER A 43 -7.99 -1.64 -17.06
CA SER A 43 -8.65 -0.65 -17.92
C SER A 43 -9.15 0.53 -17.09
N HIS A 44 -9.29 1.70 -17.72
CA HIS A 44 -9.82 2.89 -17.06
C HIS A 44 -11.18 2.65 -16.37
N ARG A 45 -12.06 1.83 -16.96
CA ARG A 45 -13.32 1.42 -16.33
C ARG A 45 -13.09 0.64 -15.03
N ILE A 46 -12.13 -0.29 -15.01
CA ILE A 46 -11.80 -1.06 -13.80
C ILE A 46 -11.18 -0.14 -12.75
N ARG A 47 -10.26 0.75 -13.15
CA ARG A 47 -9.64 1.75 -12.25
C ARG A 47 -10.70 2.58 -11.53
N LYS A 48 -11.61 3.21 -12.28
CA LYS A 48 -12.74 3.95 -11.71
C LYS A 48 -13.61 3.09 -10.81
N THR A 49 -13.98 1.89 -11.25
CA THR A 49 -14.84 0.99 -10.45
C THR A 49 -14.21 0.63 -9.11
N VAL A 50 -12.92 0.29 -9.10
CA VAL A 50 -12.21 -0.08 -7.86
C VAL A 50 -12.12 1.13 -6.92
N LEU A 51 -11.68 2.29 -7.42
CA LEU A 51 -11.52 3.47 -6.57
C LEU A 51 -12.86 4.03 -6.07
N SER A 52 -13.91 4.03 -6.88
CA SER A 52 -15.25 4.44 -6.43
C SER A 52 -15.78 3.51 -5.33
N ARG A 53 -15.60 2.20 -5.48
CA ARG A 53 -16.00 1.25 -4.43
C ARG A 53 -15.17 1.40 -3.16
N LEU A 54 -13.90 1.77 -3.30
CA LEU A 54 -13.06 2.06 -2.16
C LEU A 54 -13.49 3.35 -1.45
N ALA A 55 -13.89 4.38 -2.20
CA ALA A 55 -14.42 5.63 -1.67
C ALA A 55 -15.75 5.44 -0.91
N GLU A 56 -16.55 4.45 -1.30
CA GLU A 56 -17.79 4.07 -0.60
C GLU A 56 -17.51 3.22 0.66
N ALA A 57 -16.35 2.58 0.76
CA ALA A 57 -16.02 1.69 1.87
C ALA A 57 -15.53 2.46 3.10
N ASP A 58 -15.68 1.84 4.27
CA ASP A 58 -15.12 2.33 5.53
C ASP A 58 -13.62 2.04 5.59
N VAL A 59 -12.87 2.87 4.87
CA VAL A 59 -11.41 2.81 4.80
C VAL A 59 -10.83 4.20 4.98
N GLU A 60 -9.67 4.27 5.59
CA GLU A 60 -8.81 5.44 5.56
C GLU A 60 -7.53 5.13 4.79
N VAL A 61 -7.12 6.05 3.94
CA VAL A 61 -6.01 5.89 3.01
C VAL A 61 -4.90 6.85 3.41
N PHE A 62 -3.69 6.32 3.56
CA PHE A 62 -2.49 7.11 3.76
C PHE A 62 -1.50 6.82 2.65
N THR A 63 -0.83 7.86 2.16
CA THR A 63 0.05 7.73 0.99
C THR A 63 1.42 8.37 1.24
N LEU A 64 2.46 7.73 0.71
CA LEU A 64 3.82 8.23 0.72
C LEU A 64 4.38 8.23 -0.71
N THR A 65 4.69 9.42 -1.22
CA THR A 65 5.35 9.63 -2.52
C THR A 65 6.78 10.12 -2.32
N ILE A 66 7.75 9.32 -2.74
CA ILE A 66 9.17 9.68 -2.66
C ILE A 66 9.69 10.23 -3.99
N ARG A 67 10.12 11.48 -3.98
CA ARG A 67 10.84 12.14 -5.07
C ARG A 67 12.30 11.66 -5.10
N LYS A 68 12.60 10.85 -6.11
CA LYS A 68 13.92 10.23 -6.31
C LYS A 68 14.97 11.15 -6.94
N LYS A 69 14.56 12.26 -7.60
CA LYS A 69 15.43 13.20 -8.33
C LYS A 69 16.51 12.48 -9.19
N GLY A 70 16.09 11.46 -9.95
CA GLY A 70 16.97 10.69 -10.84
C GLY A 70 17.84 9.62 -10.17
N ARG A 71 17.75 9.42 -8.84
CA ARG A 71 18.54 8.40 -8.13
C ARG A 71 17.74 7.14 -7.87
N ARG A 72 18.37 5.98 -8.04
CA ARG A 72 17.80 4.71 -7.58
C ARG A 72 17.89 4.64 -6.06
N ILE A 73 16.78 4.29 -5.41
CA ILE A 73 16.79 3.86 -4.01
C ILE A 73 17.20 2.39 -4.03
N ALA A 74 18.27 2.04 -3.32
CA ALA A 74 18.71 0.66 -3.24
C ALA A 74 17.62 -0.18 -2.55
N ASP A 75 17.31 -1.34 -3.13
CA ASP A 75 16.25 -2.22 -2.65
C ASP A 75 16.77 -3.11 -1.53
N THR A 76 16.99 -2.51 -0.36
CA THR A 76 17.50 -3.19 0.84
C THR A 76 16.42 -3.27 1.92
N PRO A 77 16.45 -4.29 2.79
CA PRO A 77 15.48 -4.43 3.88
C PRO A 77 15.36 -3.16 4.74
N LEU A 78 16.50 -2.55 5.09
CA LEU A 78 16.51 -1.31 5.87
C LEU A 78 15.86 -0.14 5.14
N ASN A 79 16.17 0.07 3.85
CA ASN A 79 15.55 1.17 3.10
C ASN A 79 14.04 0.96 2.94
N TYR A 80 13.61 -0.29 2.71
CA TYR A 80 12.20 -0.64 2.67
C TYR A 80 11.53 -0.38 4.02
N ALA A 81 12.12 -0.82 5.13
CA ALA A 81 11.59 -0.61 6.47
C ALA A 81 11.47 0.87 6.83
N ILE A 82 12.46 1.69 6.46
CA ILE A 82 12.40 3.16 6.58
C ILE A 82 11.17 3.72 5.86
N LEU A 83 10.92 3.30 4.62
CA LEU A 83 9.78 3.77 3.85
C LEU A 83 8.44 3.30 4.42
N VAL A 84 8.39 2.07 4.95
CA VAL A 84 7.20 1.56 5.65
C VAL A 84 6.94 2.36 6.92
N CYS A 85 7.94 2.62 7.77
CA CYS A 85 7.76 3.40 8.99
C CYS A 85 7.39 4.86 8.68
N GLU A 86 8.02 5.45 7.66
CA GLU A 86 7.70 6.79 7.16
C GLU A 86 6.24 6.93 6.70
N LEU A 87 5.65 5.84 6.21
CA LEU A 87 4.24 5.78 5.84
C LEU A 87 3.36 5.51 7.08
N LEU A 88 3.72 4.54 7.91
CA LEU A 88 2.93 4.14 9.09
C LEU A 88 2.86 5.26 10.13
N GLN A 89 3.88 6.12 10.23
CA GLN A 89 3.84 7.25 11.17
C GLN A 89 2.71 8.23 10.92
N LEU A 90 2.14 8.22 9.70
CA LEU A 90 0.97 9.04 9.36
C LEU A 90 -0.29 8.59 10.10
N CYS A 91 -0.35 7.34 10.57
CA CYS A 91 -1.57 6.77 11.13
C CYS A 91 -1.39 6.00 12.46
N TRP A 92 -0.17 5.61 12.84
CA TRP A 92 0.07 4.72 13.99
C TRP A 92 -0.35 5.29 15.37
N ASN A 93 -0.50 6.61 15.51
CA ASN A 93 -0.96 7.24 16.75
C ASN A 93 -2.48 7.21 16.85
N ALA A 94 -3.17 7.27 15.71
CA ALA A 94 -4.62 7.11 15.63
C ALA A 94 -5.02 5.63 15.68
N TYR A 95 -4.16 4.74 15.19
CA TYR A 95 -4.37 3.30 15.12
C TYR A 95 -3.22 2.53 15.79
N PRO A 96 -3.07 2.63 17.12
CA PRO A 96 -1.97 1.99 17.85
C PRO A 96 -2.11 0.46 17.88
N ASP A 97 -3.33 -0.07 17.76
CA ASP A 97 -3.62 -1.51 17.71
C ASP A 97 -3.93 -1.93 16.28
N MET A 98 -3.01 -2.65 15.64
CA MET A 98 -3.09 -2.97 14.22
C MET A 98 -2.59 -4.38 13.88
N ALA A 99 -3.35 -5.05 13.01
CA ALA A 99 -2.89 -6.22 12.27
C ALA A 99 -2.47 -5.78 10.85
N LEU A 100 -1.17 -5.68 10.62
CA LEU A 100 -0.58 -5.19 9.39
C LEU A 100 -0.28 -6.35 8.42
N ALA A 101 -0.94 -6.34 7.26
CA ALA A 101 -0.59 -7.20 6.13
C ALA A 101 0.38 -6.44 5.20
N VAL A 102 1.62 -6.95 5.07
CA VAL A 102 2.66 -6.36 4.22
C VAL A 102 2.94 -7.31 3.06
N ASP A 103 3.19 -6.77 1.87
CA ASP A 103 3.65 -7.58 0.75
C ASP A 103 4.94 -8.32 1.10
N ARG A 104 5.02 -9.58 0.71
CA ARG A 104 6.22 -10.40 0.87
C ARG A 104 7.26 -10.01 -0.18
N HIS A 105 7.80 -8.80 -0.05
CA HIS A 105 8.79 -8.23 -0.95
C HIS A 105 10.15 -8.97 -0.84
N PHE A 106 10.52 -9.40 0.38
CA PHE A 106 11.75 -10.17 0.63
C PHE A 106 11.44 -11.64 0.91
N MET A 107 12.12 -12.54 0.19
CA MET A 107 11.94 -14.01 0.36
C MET A 107 12.69 -14.53 1.60
N SER A 108 13.88 -13.99 1.88
CA SER A 108 14.69 -14.42 3.03
C SER A 108 14.00 -14.08 4.35
N SER A 109 13.98 -15.04 5.27
CA SER A 109 13.51 -14.83 6.64
C SER A 109 14.35 -13.78 7.37
N ALA A 110 15.68 -13.79 7.19
CA ALA A 110 16.58 -12.81 7.80
C ALA A 110 16.29 -11.39 7.30
N GLN A 111 16.00 -11.23 6.01
CA GLN A 111 15.64 -9.92 5.45
C GLN A 111 14.29 -9.42 6.00
N ARG A 112 13.29 -10.30 6.11
CA ARG A 112 12.00 -9.96 6.74
C ARG A 112 12.16 -9.59 8.21
N ALA A 113 12.99 -10.32 8.96
CA ALA A 113 13.28 -10.00 10.35
C ALA A 113 13.89 -8.61 10.53
N VAL A 114 14.75 -8.14 9.60
CA VAL A 114 15.25 -6.76 9.61
C VAL A 114 14.11 -5.75 9.47
N VAL A 115 13.16 -6.01 8.58
CA VAL A 115 11.99 -5.14 8.38
C VAL A 115 11.12 -5.13 9.63
N ASP A 116 10.76 -6.31 10.14
CA ASP A 116 9.85 -6.45 11.28
C ASP A 116 10.45 -5.83 12.55
N THR A 117 11.73 -6.12 12.82
CA THR A 117 12.44 -5.54 13.97
C THR A 117 12.48 -4.02 13.90
N PHE A 118 12.73 -3.46 12.72
CA PHE A 118 12.77 -2.02 12.53
C PHE A 118 11.39 -1.40 12.76
N ILE A 119 10.32 -1.98 12.20
CA ILE A 119 8.95 -1.48 12.41
C ILE A 119 8.57 -1.57 13.90
N HIS A 120 8.79 -2.72 14.54
CA HIS A 120 8.46 -2.91 15.95
C HIS A 120 9.21 -1.95 16.88
N ARG A 121 10.50 -1.69 16.61
CA ARG A 121 11.30 -0.74 17.40
C ARG A 121 10.73 0.67 17.40
N HIS A 122 10.09 1.07 16.32
CA HIS A 122 9.55 2.42 16.15
C HIS A 122 8.05 2.51 16.39
N TRP A 123 7.35 1.38 16.54
CA TRP A 123 5.92 1.36 16.85
C TRP A 123 5.62 2.04 18.20
N PRO A 124 4.47 2.73 18.35
CA PRO A 124 4.09 3.35 19.62
C PRO A 124 4.07 2.34 20.78
N LYS A 125 4.67 2.74 21.92
CA LYS A 125 4.83 1.87 23.11
C LYS A 125 3.51 1.35 23.69
N GLN A 126 2.42 2.09 23.50
CA GLN A 126 1.11 1.77 24.07
C GLN A 126 0.25 0.89 23.14
N GLY A 127 0.72 0.60 21.93
CA GLY A 127 -0.06 -0.10 20.91
C GLY A 127 0.41 -1.52 20.63
N VAL A 128 -0.51 -2.37 20.18
CA VAL A 128 -0.23 -3.74 19.74
C VAL A 128 -0.09 -3.80 18.22
N LEU A 129 1.08 -4.22 17.74
CA LEU A 129 1.31 -4.49 16.32
C LEU A 129 1.48 -5.98 16.07
N THR A 130 0.79 -6.51 15.07
CA THR A 130 1.11 -7.81 14.48
C THR A 130 1.39 -7.63 12.99
N ILE A 131 2.46 -8.25 12.48
CA ILE A 131 2.88 -8.13 11.08
C ILE A 131 2.77 -9.49 10.39
N ALA A 132 2.09 -9.52 9.24
CA ALA A 132 2.00 -10.70 8.39
C ALA A 132 2.53 -10.39 6.98
N HIS A 133 3.57 -11.11 6.56
CA HIS A 133 4.11 -11.05 5.20
C HIS A 133 3.33 -11.96 4.25
N VAL A 134 2.49 -11.35 3.43
CA VAL A 134 1.54 -12.04 2.55
C VAL A 134 1.98 -11.93 1.09
N ASP A 135 1.68 -12.96 0.30
CA ASP A 135 1.92 -12.93 -1.14
C ASP A 135 0.88 -12.01 -1.82
N SER A 136 1.34 -10.91 -2.41
CA SER A 136 0.50 -9.95 -3.14
C SER A 136 -0.30 -10.61 -4.26
N GLN A 137 0.16 -11.69 -4.89
CA GLN A 137 -0.61 -12.37 -5.94
C GLN A 137 -1.90 -13.01 -5.42
N SER A 138 -1.90 -13.42 -4.14
CA SER A 138 -3.00 -14.13 -3.50
C SER A 138 -3.73 -13.31 -2.44
N ASN A 139 -3.22 -12.15 -2.01
CA ASN A 139 -3.82 -11.31 -0.98
C ASN A 139 -4.53 -10.05 -1.55
N PRO A 140 -5.87 -9.99 -1.52
CA PRO A 140 -6.62 -8.84 -2.05
C PRO A 140 -6.37 -7.51 -1.32
N LEU A 141 -6.00 -7.52 -0.04
CA LEU A 141 -5.78 -6.28 0.73
C LEU A 141 -4.51 -5.58 0.27
N VAL A 142 -3.42 -6.35 0.11
CA VAL A 142 -2.16 -5.82 -0.42
C VAL A 142 -2.32 -5.37 -1.87
N GLN A 143 -3.04 -6.14 -2.70
CA GLN A 143 -3.36 -5.70 -4.08
C GLN A 143 -4.10 -4.37 -4.10
N LEU A 144 -5.03 -4.14 -3.17
CA LEU A 144 -5.77 -2.89 -3.08
C LEU A 144 -4.87 -1.73 -2.68
N ALA A 145 -3.97 -1.94 -1.72
CA ALA A 145 -2.96 -0.95 -1.33
C ALA A 145 -2.02 -0.59 -2.50
N ASP A 146 -1.53 -1.60 -3.23
CA ASP A 146 -0.71 -1.39 -4.43
C ASP A 146 -1.48 -0.70 -5.54
N PHE A 147 -2.78 -0.99 -5.69
CA PHE A 147 -3.65 -0.34 -6.66
C PHE A 147 -3.80 1.16 -6.37
N VAL A 148 -4.00 1.52 -5.10
CA VAL A 148 -4.01 2.92 -4.64
C VAL A 148 -2.66 3.57 -4.88
N ALA A 149 -1.55 2.93 -4.49
CA ALA A 149 -0.21 3.45 -4.72
C ALA A 149 0.07 3.70 -6.22
N GLY A 150 -0.43 2.82 -7.10
CA GLY A 150 -0.36 3.00 -8.55
C GLY A 150 -1.16 4.21 -9.04
N SER A 151 -2.35 4.44 -8.49
CA SER A 151 -3.16 5.61 -8.82
C SER A 151 -2.50 6.94 -8.42
N VAL A 152 -1.90 6.99 -7.24
CA VAL A 152 -1.13 8.14 -6.73
C VAL A 152 0.10 8.39 -7.62
N HIS A 153 0.78 7.32 -8.03
CA HIS A 153 1.91 7.42 -8.93
C HIS A 153 1.52 8.05 -10.28
N ASP A 154 0.43 7.59 -10.90
CA ASP A 154 -0.04 8.13 -12.17
C ASP A 154 -0.58 9.56 -12.04
N TRP A 155 -1.17 9.92 -10.90
CA TRP A 155 -1.53 11.31 -10.59
C TRP A 155 -0.29 12.22 -10.64
N HIS A 156 0.77 11.88 -9.91
CA HIS A 156 1.98 12.72 -9.89
C HIS A 156 2.77 12.69 -11.20
N LYS A 157 2.69 11.61 -11.97
CA LYS A 157 3.47 11.44 -13.22
C LYS A 157 2.76 12.03 -14.43
N GLN A 158 1.44 11.87 -14.52
CA GLN A 158 0.65 12.11 -15.74
C GLN A 158 -0.58 13.00 -15.49
N GLY A 159 -0.87 13.37 -14.24
CA GLY A 159 -2.05 14.14 -13.89
C GLY A 159 -3.37 13.35 -14.00
N ASP A 160 -3.34 12.01 -13.92
CA ASP A 160 -4.55 11.18 -13.95
C ASP A 160 -5.43 11.48 -12.73
N LYS A 161 -6.55 12.17 -12.98
CA LYS A 161 -7.50 12.60 -11.94
C LYS A 161 -8.29 11.45 -11.32
N THR A 162 -8.14 10.21 -11.79
CA THR A 162 -8.87 9.06 -11.24
C THR A 162 -8.57 8.87 -9.74
N TYR A 163 -7.36 9.19 -9.28
CA TYR A 163 -6.99 9.20 -7.86
C TYR A 163 -7.93 10.06 -7.00
N ARG A 164 -8.45 11.17 -7.54
CA ARG A 164 -9.31 12.11 -6.81
C ARG A 164 -10.61 11.49 -6.28
N LEU A 165 -11.02 10.35 -6.83
CA LEU A 165 -12.14 9.57 -6.28
C LEU A 165 -11.94 9.20 -4.81
N LEU A 166 -10.69 9.17 -4.31
CA LEU A 166 -10.36 8.85 -2.93
C LEU A 166 -10.23 10.07 -2.02
N GLU A 167 -10.39 11.31 -2.51
CA GLU A 167 -10.13 12.54 -1.71
C GLU A 167 -10.84 12.53 -0.34
N GLY A 168 -12.09 12.07 -0.29
CA GLY A 168 -12.85 11.95 0.96
C GLY A 168 -12.42 10.82 1.91
N ARG A 169 -11.42 10.01 1.53
CA ARG A 169 -10.85 8.91 2.31
C ARG A 169 -9.37 9.08 2.61
N ILE A 170 -8.73 10.14 2.12
CA ILE A 170 -7.31 10.40 2.41
C ILE A 170 -7.20 10.96 3.83
N GLY A 171 -6.61 10.17 4.74
CA GLY A 171 -6.29 10.62 6.10
C GLY A 171 -5.09 11.56 6.10
N ALA A 172 -4.00 11.14 5.42
CA ALA A 172 -2.86 12.00 5.14
C ALA A 172 -2.11 11.56 3.88
N GLU A 173 -1.50 12.54 3.20
CA GLU A 173 -0.59 12.33 2.07
C GLU A 173 0.74 13.00 2.37
N LEU A 174 1.84 12.26 2.19
CA LEU A 174 3.18 12.76 2.37
C LEU A 174 3.97 12.67 1.05
N VAL A 175 4.48 13.82 0.59
CA VAL A 175 5.35 13.90 -0.58
C VAL A 175 6.72 14.40 -0.15
N GLU A 176 7.73 13.52 -0.21
CA GLU A 176 9.04 13.79 0.38
C GLU A 176 10.22 13.41 -0.50
N SER A 177 11.41 13.89 -0.17
CA SER A 177 12.64 13.46 -0.84
C SER A 177 13.31 12.29 -0.11
N TRP A 178 13.84 11.33 -0.86
CA TRP A 178 14.54 10.18 -0.25
C TRP A 178 15.69 10.60 0.67
N ARG A 179 16.42 11.65 0.29
CA ARG A 179 17.54 12.16 1.09
C ARG A 179 17.10 12.68 2.45
N HIS A 180 15.95 13.35 2.52
CA HIS A 180 15.43 13.89 3.77
C HIS A 180 14.94 12.77 4.66
N VAL A 181 14.09 11.88 4.13
CA VAL A 181 13.57 10.70 4.84
C VAL A 181 14.72 9.87 5.40
N LYS A 182 15.65 9.42 4.54
CA LYS A 182 16.77 8.59 4.99
C LYS A 182 17.61 9.26 6.06
N ARG A 183 17.87 10.57 5.94
CA ARG A 183 18.67 11.31 6.92
C ARG A 183 17.98 11.39 8.28
N ARG A 184 16.66 11.61 8.32
CA ARG A 184 15.88 11.67 9.57
C ARG A 184 15.97 10.35 10.32
N TRP A 185 15.63 9.25 9.66
CA TRP A 185 15.69 7.91 10.26
C TRP A 185 17.09 7.51 10.71
N LEU A 186 18.14 7.81 9.92
CA LEU A 186 19.51 7.53 10.34
C LEU A 186 19.98 8.34 11.56
N ARG A 187 19.35 9.48 11.87
CA ARG A 187 19.65 10.24 13.09
C ARG A 187 18.97 9.63 14.30
N GLU A 188 17.74 9.15 14.15
CA GLU A 188 16.97 8.48 15.21
C GLU A 188 17.52 7.10 15.58
N MET A 189 18.33 6.50 14.69
CA MET A 189 19.02 5.24 14.96
C MET A 189 20.32 5.39 15.77
N LYS A 190 20.84 6.61 15.91
CA LYS A 190 22.04 6.91 16.72
C LYS A 190 21.65 7.21 18.16
#